data_AF-A0A923QVM8-F1
#
_entry.id   AF-A0A923QVM8-F1
#
_cell.length_a   1.000
_cell.length_b   1.000
_cell.length_c   1.000
_cell.angle_alpha   90.00
_cell.angle_beta   90.00
_cell.angle_gamma   90.00
#
_symmetry.space_group_name_H-M   'P 1'
#
loop_
_entity.id
_entity.type
_entity.pdbx_description
1 polymer ?
#
loop_
_entity_poly.entity_id
_entity_poly.type
_entity_poly.pdbx_seq_one_letter_code
_entity_poly.pdbx_strand_id
1 'polypeptide(L)'
;NFVETATYVAETHHLDDLLKIMRRDETEMVVIVDEYGGAIGILTFEDIVEEIVGEIEDEHDDQAVDVKQLGENSYIVPARMEVTALNENLNFEIPEGDYETIGGFLLQQFAKLPEMGDELYIDTPAGSLKFTVRKANERQIQSVVIELVQARVN
;
A
#
# COMPACT_ATOMS: atom_id res chain seq x y z
N ASN A 1 -32.72 -23.30 -8.80
CA ASN A 1 -32.60 -22.56 -10.07
C ASN A 1 -31.34 -21.72 -9.91
N PHE A 2 -30.33 -21.88 -10.76
CA PHE A 2 -28.98 -21.32 -10.54
C PHE A 2 -28.75 -19.98 -11.26
N VAL A 3 -29.83 -19.36 -11.76
CA VAL A 3 -29.76 -18.15 -12.58
C VAL A 3 -30.48 -17.03 -11.85
N GLU A 4 -29.78 -15.93 -11.65
CA GLU A 4 -30.29 -14.70 -11.04
C GLU A 4 -30.20 -13.54 -12.02
N THR A 5 -30.94 -12.46 -11.74
CA THR A 5 -30.97 -11.27 -12.59
C THR A 5 -29.74 -10.42 -12.27
N ALA A 6 -29.02 -9.97 -13.29
CA ALA A 6 -27.85 -9.12 -13.11
C ALA A 6 -28.22 -7.64 -12.98
N THR A 7 -27.47 -6.93 -12.14
CA THR A 7 -27.52 -5.47 -12.02
C THR A 7 -26.55 -4.85 -13.03
N TYR A 8 -27.02 -3.89 -13.82
CA TYR A 8 -26.23 -3.24 -14.87
C TYR A 8 -25.96 -1.77 -14.51
N VAL A 9 -24.72 -1.32 -14.73
CA VAL A 9 -24.29 0.05 -14.44
C VAL A 9 -23.47 0.60 -15.61
N ALA A 10 -23.55 1.90 -15.85
CA ALA A 10 -22.80 2.55 -16.94
C ALA A 10 -21.35 2.82 -16.53
N GLU A 11 -20.42 2.69 -17.47
CA GLU A 11 -18.98 2.98 -17.28
C GLU A 11 -18.70 4.37 -16.67
N THR A 12 -19.58 5.34 -16.92
CA THR A 12 -19.44 6.72 -16.48
C THR A 12 -19.75 6.95 -14.99
N HIS A 13 -20.14 5.91 -14.24
CA HIS A 13 -20.41 6.05 -12.80
C HIS A 13 -19.12 6.23 -12.00
N HIS A 14 -19.16 7.14 -11.02
CA HIS A 14 -18.08 7.26 -10.04
C HIS A 14 -18.08 6.05 -9.09
N LEU A 15 -16.89 5.58 -8.74
CA LEU A 15 -16.66 4.40 -7.91
C LEU A 15 -17.36 4.48 -6.54
N ASP A 16 -17.33 5.65 -5.89
CA ASP A 16 -17.99 5.90 -4.60
C ASP A 16 -19.51 5.71 -4.64
N ASP A 17 -20.12 6.04 -5.78
CA ASP A 17 -21.56 5.92 -5.96
C ASP A 17 -21.94 4.48 -6.29
N LEU A 18 -21.08 3.77 -7.02
CA LEU A 18 -21.24 2.35 -7.26
C LEU A 18 -21.17 1.54 -5.95
N LEU A 19 -20.24 1.86 -5.05
CA LEU A 19 -20.15 1.24 -3.73
C LEU A 19 -21.46 1.40 -2.93
N LYS A 20 -22.06 2.59 -2.97
CA LYS A 20 -23.31 2.87 -2.25
C LYS A 20 -24.48 2.07 -2.84
N ILE A 21 -24.53 1.94 -4.17
CA ILE A 21 -25.55 1.16 -4.87
C ILE A 21 -25.43 -0.32 -4.51
N MET A 22 -24.23 -0.90 -4.64
CA MET A 22 -23.97 -2.30 -4.33
C MET A 22 -24.26 -2.64 -2.86
N ARG A 23 -23.92 -1.73 -1.93
CA ARG A 23 -24.25 -1.89 -0.50
C ARG A 23 -25.74 -1.77 -0.20
N ARG A 24 -26.46 -0.88 -0.89
CA ARG A 24 -27.91 -0.68 -0.68
C ARG A 24 -28.71 -1.84 -1.24
N ASP A 25 -28.33 -2.34 -2.41
CA ASP A 25 -29.06 -3.35 -3.16
C ASP A 25 -28.56 -4.78 -2.84
N GLU A 26 -27.73 -4.92 -1.79
CA GLU A 26 -27.13 -6.17 -1.30
C GLU A 26 -26.57 -7.04 -2.44
N THR A 27 -25.92 -6.39 -3.41
CA THR A 27 -25.42 -7.01 -4.64
C THR A 27 -23.89 -7.02 -4.63
N GLU A 28 -23.30 -8.20 -4.70
CA GLU A 28 -21.84 -8.41 -4.66
C GLU A 28 -21.17 -8.21 -6.03
N MET A 29 -21.93 -8.22 -7.14
CA MET A 29 -21.39 -8.10 -8.50
C MET A 29 -22.33 -7.33 -9.44
N VAL A 30 -21.76 -6.46 -10.26
CA VAL A 30 -22.47 -5.69 -11.29
C VAL A 30 -21.84 -5.91 -12.67
N VAL A 31 -22.64 -5.71 -13.73
CA VAL A 31 -22.17 -5.73 -15.12
C VAL A 31 -22.04 -4.29 -15.62
N ILE A 32 -20.86 -3.94 -16.11
CA ILE A 32 -20.59 -2.64 -16.71
C ILE A 32 -21.00 -2.66 -18.18
N VAL A 33 -21.79 -1.67 -18.59
CA VAL A 33 -22.27 -1.52 -19.97
C VAL A 33 -21.82 -0.21 -20.60
N ASP A 34 -21.56 -0.27 -21.89
CA ASP A 34 -21.33 0.91 -22.73
C ASP A 34 -22.65 1.55 -23.18
N GLU A 35 -22.53 2.65 -23.92
CA GLU A 35 -23.63 3.45 -24.45
C GLU A 35 -24.50 2.71 -25.49
N TYR A 36 -23.97 1.63 -26.06
CA TYR A 36 -24.63 0.79 -27.06
C TYR A 36 -25.28 -0.45 -26.43
N GLY A 37 -25.21 -0.59 -25.09
CA GLY A 37 -25.73 -1.72 -24.33
C GLY A 37 -24.84 -2.96 -24.41
N GLY A 38 -23.61 -2.81 -24.89
CA GLY A 38 -22.59 -3.84 -24.85
C GLY A 38 -22.04 -4.00 -23.44
N ALA A 39 -21.94 -5.22 -22.95
CA ALA A 39 -21.21 -5.49 -21.72
C ALA A 39 -19.70 -5.33 -21.98
N ILE A 40 -19.07 -4.40 -21.25
CA ILE A 40 -17.64 -4.13 -21.36
C ILE A 40 -16.84 -4.74 -20.22
N GLY A 41 -17.50 -5.08 -19.11
CA GLY A 41 -16.85 -5.68 -17.95
C GLY A 41 -17.83 -6.07 -16.86
N ILE A 42 -17.28 -6.61 -15.77
CA ILE A 42 -17.96 -6.85 -14.50
C ILE A 42 -17.15 -6.18 -13.40
N LEU A 43 -17.80 -5.87 -12.29
CA LEU A 43 -17.13 -5.27 -11.14
C LEU A 43 -17.74 -5.84 -9.86
N THR A 44 -16.88 -6.21 -8.90
CA THR A 44 -17.28 -6.81 -7.63
C THR A 44 -17.18 -5.81 -6.50
N PHE A 45 -17.90 -6.08 -5.41
CA PHE A 45 -17.84 -5.23 -4.23
C PHE A 45 -16.41 -5.17 -3.67
N GLU A 46 -15.70 -6.29 -3.72
CA GLU A 46 -14.31 -6.44 -3.30
C GLU A 46 -13.37 -5.56 -4.12
N ASP A 47 -13.53 -5.48 -5.45
CA ASP A 47 -12.70 -4.61 -6.30
C ASP A 47 -12.83 -3.14 -5.90
N ILE A 48 -14.07 -2.70 -5.59
CA ILE A 48 -14.30 -1.32 -5.14
C ILE A 48 -13.67 -1.10 -3.77
N VAL A 49 -13.84 -2.05 -2.87
CA VAL A 49 -13.26 -1.99 -1.54
C VAL A 49 -11.73 -1.98 -1.65
N GLU A 50 -11.12 -2.76 -2.53
CA GLU A 50 -9.67 -2.81 -2.75
C GLU A 50 -9.14 -1.51 -3.34
N GLU A 51 -9.82 -0.88 -4.30
CA GLU A 51 -9.42 0.44 -4.80
C GLU A 51 -9.52 1.53 -3.72
N ILE A 52 -10.44 1.37 -2.76
CA ILE A 52 -10.62 2.30 -1.63
C ILE A 52 -9.65 1.99 -0.46
N VAL A 53 -9.34 0.72 -0.22
CA VAL A 53 -8.57 0.21 0.93
C VAL A 53 -7.08 0.03 0.59
N GLY A 54 -6.75 -0.34 -0.65
CA GLY A 54 -5.43 -0.81 -1.09
C GLY A 54 -5.12 -2.25 -0.64
N GLU A 55 -4.09 -2.86 -1.26
CA GLU A 55 -3.68 -4.26 -1.06
C GLU A 55 -3.67 -4.70 0.41
N ILE A 56 -4.60 -5.61 0.76
CA ILE A 56 -4.48 -6.46 1.95
C ILE A 56 -3.53 -7.59 1.57
N GLU A 57 -2.24 -7.29 1.59
CA GLU A 57 -1.24 -8.29 1.26
C GLU A 57 -1.28 -9.41 2.38
N ASP A 58 -1.04 -10.69 2.08
CA ASP A 58 -0.87 -11.75 3.11
C ASP A 58 0.09 -12.91 2.71
N GLU A 59 0.78 -13.42 3.73
CA GLU A 59 1.78 -14.50 3.94
C GLU A 59 2.69 -15.13 2.85
N HIS A 60 2.37 -15.09 1.56
CA HIS A 60 3.11 -15.87 0.54
C HIS A 60 3.57 -15.09 -0.69
N ASP A 61 3.59 -13.76 -0.65
CA ASP A 61 3.96 -12.98 -1.83
C ASP A 61 5.49 -12.87 -2.00
N ASP A 62 6.05 -13.87 -2.69
CA ASP A 62 7.41 -13.92 -3.20
C ASP A 62 7.60 -13.04 -4.46
N GLN A 63 6.96 -11.87 -4.49
CA GLN A 63 7.34 -10.82 -5.44
C GLN A 63 7.99 -9.69 -4.66
N ALA A 64 9.21 -9.36 -5.05
CA ALA A 64 9.88 -8.17 -4.56
C ALA A 64 8.93 -7.00 -4.80
N VAL A 65 8.48 -6.31 -3.75
CA VAL A 65 7.97 -4.96 -3.94
C VAL A 65 9.15 -4.17 -4.52
N ASP A 66 9.24 -3.96 -5.83
CA ASP A 66 10.31 -3.08 -6.30
C ASP A 66 10.11 -1.69 -5.71
N VAL A 67 11.20 -0.94 -5.48
CA VAL A 67 11.11 0.41 -4.91
C VAL A 67 10.18 1.24 -5.78
N LYS A 68 9.03 1.63 -5.22
CA LYS A 68 8.00 2.39 -5.93
C LYS A 68 7.96 3.80 -5.38
N GLN A 69 8.23 4.78 -6.25
CA GLN A 69 8.06 6.17 -5.89
C GLN A 69 6.56 6.53 -5.87
N LEU A 70 6.07 7.02 -4.73
CA LEU A 70 4.70 7.52 -4.56
C LEU A 70 4.58 9.01 -4.83
N GLY A 71 5.67 9.75 -4.65
CA GLY A 71 5.72 11.19 -4.85
C GLY A 71 7.16 11.70 -4.83
N GLU A 72 7.34 13.02 -4.88
CA GLU A 72 8.67 13.64 -5.01
C GLU A 72 9.68 13.17 -3.95
N ASN A 73 9.21 12.89 -2.73
CA ASN A 73 10.03 12.49 -1.59
C ASN A 73 9.47 11.28 -0.82
N SER A 74 8.64 10.45 -1.47
CA SER A 74 7.95 9.33 -0.81
C SER A 74 8.09 8.05 -1.62
N TYR A 75 8.46 6.96 -0.95
CA TYR A 75 8.81 5.68 -1.56
C TYR A 75 8.22 4.53 -0.77
N ILE A 76 7.64 3.54 -1.46
CA ILE A 76 7.37 2.22 -0.89
C ILE A 76 8.58 1.34 -1.16
N VAL A 77 9.06 0.68 -0.12
CA VAL A 77 10.20 -0.24 -0.19
C VAL A 77 9.85 -1.57 0.49
N PRO A 78 10.39 -2.71 0.02
CA PRO A 78 10.38 -3.94 0.81
C PRO A 78 11.18 -3.75 2.07
N ALA A 79 10.68 -4.31 3.16
CA ALA A 79 11.47 -4.45 4.38
C ALA A 79 12.71 -5.34 4.16
N ARG A 80 12.70 -6.24 3.18
CA ARG A 80 13.86 -7.09 2.85
C ARG A 80 14.98 -6.37 2.09
N MET A 81 14.78 -5.12 1.66
CA MET A 81 15.81 -4.36 0.96
C MET A 81 16.98 -4.06 1.91
N GLU A 82 18.21 -4.21 1.42
CA GLU A 82 19.41 -3.85 2.17
C GLU A 82 19.49 -2.34 2.41
N VAL A 83 19.89 -1.95 3.62
CA VAL A 83 20.06 -0.54 3.98
C VAL A 83 21.10 0.13 3.08
N THR A 84 22.19 -0.58 2.79
CA THR A 84 23.26 -0.12 1.89
C THR A 84 22.73 0.18 0.50
N ALA A 85 21.94 -0.75 -0.07
CA ALA A 85 21.33 -0.55 -1.39
C ALA A 85 20.35 0.64 -1.39
N LEU A 86 19.58 0.83 -0.32
CA LEU A 86 18.68 1.97 -0.22
C LEU A 86 19.45 3.30 -0.13
N ASN A 87 20.51 3.34 0.66
CA ASN A 87 21.38 4.51 0.78
C ASN A 87 22.07 4.85 -0.54
N GLU A 88 22.55 3.86 -1.30
CA GLU A 88 23.17 4.07 -2.61
C GLU A 88 22.18 4.62 -3.66
N ASN A 89 20.93 4.14 -3.65
CA ASN A 89 19.92 4.50 -4.65
C ASN A 89 19.19 5.82 -4.33
N LEU A 90 18.91 6.10 -3.05
CA LEU A 90 18.07 7.22 -2.63
C LEU A 90 18.81 8.26 -1.79
N ASN A 91 20.09 8.03 -1.46
CA ASN A 91 20.94 8.94 -0.69
C ASN A 91 20.33 9.35 0.67
N PHE A 92 19.64 8.41 1.32
CA PHE A 92 18.98 8.63 2.61
C PHE A 92 19.92 8.61 3.81
N GLU A 93 21.11 8.04 3.67
CA GLU A 93 22.14 7.99 4.72
C GLU A 93 21.61 7.42 6.05
N ILE A 94 20.78 6.40 5.97
CA ILE A 94 20.35 5.61 7.12
C ILE A 94 21.61 5.04 7.79
N PRO A 95 21.76 5.13 9.13
CA PRO A 95 22.92 4.61 9.82
C PRO A 95 23.17 3.13 9.49
N GLU A 96 24.43 2.70 9.65
CA GLU A 96 24.75 1.27 9.69
C GLU A 96 24.66 0.76 11.14
N GLY A 97 24.40 -0.53 11.31
CA GLY A 97 24.29 -1.14 12.63
C GLY A 97 24.29 -2.66 12.55
N ASP A 98 23.77 -3.30 13.59
CA ASP A 98 23.63 -4.76 13.67
C ASP A 98 22.35 -5.23 12.94
N TYR A 99 22.24 -4.83 11.66
CA TYR A 99 21.17 -5.15 10.73
C TYR A 99 21.66 -5.02 9.30
N GLU A 100 21.07 -5.79 8.41
CA GLU A 100 21.38 -5.74 6.97
C GLU A 100 20.24 -5.08 6.17
N THR A 101 18.98 -5.28 6.60
CA THR A 101 17.78 -4.86 5.88
C THR A 101 17.00 -3.75 6.57
N ILE A 102 16.13 -3.06 5.83
CA ILE A 102 15.22 -2.03 6.39
C ILE A 102 14.32 -2.61 7.49
N GLY A 103 13.83 -3.83 7.31
CA GLY A 103 13.05 -4.54 8.33
C GLY A 103 13.88 -4.79 9.60
N GLY A 104 15.13 -5.21 9.45
CA GLY A 104 16.05 -5.39 10.58
C GLY A 104 16.34 -4.09 11.31
N PHE A 105 16.61 -3.01 10.57
CA PHE A 105 16.77 -1.67 11.11
C PHE A 105 15.55 -1.25 11.94
N LEU A 106 14.34 -1.33 11.37
CA LEU A 106 13.11 -0.92 12.05
C LEU A 106 12.83 -1.78 13.27
N LEU A 107 13.01 -3.10 13.20
CA LEU A 107 12.86 -3.99 14.35
C LEU A 107 13.80 -3.59 15.51
N GLN A 108 15.03 -3.20 15.20
CA GLN A 108 15.97 -2.73 16.20
C GLN A 108 15.51 -1.40 16.83
N GLN A 109 15.03 -0.46 16.02
CA GLN A 109 14.60 0.85 16.50
C GLN A 109 13.29 0.79 17.31
N PHE A 110 12.31 -0.01 16.88
CA PHE A 110 11.07 -0.22 17.61
C PHE A 110 11.25 -1.11 18.84
N ALA A 111 12.31 -1.94 18.88
CA ALA A 111 12.54 -2.98 19.89
C ALA A 111 11.38 -3.98 20.05
N LYS A 112 10.51 -4.08 19.02
CA LYS A 112 9.38 -5.00 18.89
C LYS A 112 9.01 -5.12 17.42
N LEU A 113 8.14 -6.07 17.09
CA LEU A 113 7.46 -6.10 15.79
C LEU A 113 6.40 -4.99 15.76
N PRO A 114 6.53 -3.98 14.87
CA PRO A 114 5.57 -2.89 14.77
C PRO A 114 4.31 -3.30 14.00
N GLU A 115 3.21 -2.57 14.22
CA GLU A 115 1.94 -2.78 13.53
C GLU A 115 1.82 -1.90 12.28
N MET A 116 0.87 -2.21 11.39
CA MET A 116 0.56 -1.36 10.25
C MET A 116 0.22 0.07 10.72
N GLY A 117 0.86 1.06 10.11
CA GLY A 117 0.72 2.47 10.46
C GLY A 117 1.66 2.98 11.54
N ASP A 118 2.44 2.12 12.21
CA ASP A 118 3.45 2.56 13.16
C ASP A 118 4.53 3.41 12.45
N GLU A 119 4.92 4.50 13.10
CA GLU A 119 5.84 5.49 12.54
C GLU A 119 7.15 5.56 13.33
N LEU A 120 8.26 5.75 12.61
CA LEU A 120 9.58 6.05 13.18
C LEU A 120 10.17 7.26 12.47
N TYR A 121 10.72 8.18 13.25
CA TYR A 121 11.44 9.34 12.75
C TYR A 121 12.91 9.23 13.13
N ILE A 122 13.80 9.46 12.16
CA ILE A 122 15.24 9.59 12.41
C ILE A 122 15.77 10.82 11.68
N ASP A 123 16.80 11.41 12.25
CA ASP A 123 17.56 12.45 11.56
C ASP A 123 18.82 11.82 10.96
N THR A 124 18.99 12.01 9.65
CA THR A 124 20.20 11.66 8.90
C THR A 124 20.84 12.94 8.36
N PRO A 125 22.10 12.90 7.89
CA PRO A 125 22.69 14.08 7.27
C PRO A 125 22.00 14.49 5.96
N ALA A 126 21.26 13.58 5.31
CA ALA A 126 20.38 13.88 4.17
C ALA A 126 19.08 14.61 4.56
N GLY A 127 18.66 14.52 5.83
CA GLY A 127 17.46 15.18 6.35
C GLY A 127 16.73 14.33 7.38
N SER A 128 15.53 14.77 7.78
CA SER A 128 14.68 13.96 8.64
C SER A 128 13.93 12.94 7.78
N LEU A 129 13.98 11.67 8.16
CA LEU A 129 13.27 10.59 7.49
C LEU A 129 12.15 10.09 8.38
N LYS A 130 10.98 9.92 7.77
CA LYS A 130 9.83 9.26 8.37
C LYS A 130 9.67 7.89 7.71
N PHE A 131 9.65 6.85 8.53
CA PHE A 131 9.30 5.49 8.16
C PHE A 131 7.88 5.23 8.65
N THR A 132 7.01 4.75 7.78
CA THR A 132 5.67 4.28 8.13
C THR A 132 5.55 2.81 7.75
N VAL A 133 5.22 1.95 8.69
CA VAL A 133 5.00 0.53 8.41
C VAL A 133 3.76 0.41 7.52
N ARG A 134 3.96 0.08 6.24
CA ARG A 134 2.86 -0.17 5.32
C ARG A 134 2.25 -1.53 5.59
N LYS A 135 3.10 -2.51 5.88
CA LYS A 135 2.66 -3.85 6.21
C LYS A 135 3.64 -4.61 7.08
N ALA A 136 3.07 -5.33 8.05
CA ALA A 136 3.73 -6.39 8.80
C ALA A 136 2.77 -7.57 9.00
N ASN A 137 3.31 -8.77 9.16
CA ASN A 137 2.57 -9.93 9.69
C ASN A 137 3.12 -10.28 11.08
N GLU A 138 2.69 -11.39 11.68
CA GLU A 138 3.13 -11.81 13.03
C GLU A 138 4.64 -12.08 13.17
N ARG A 139 5.39 -12.14 12.07
CA ARG A 139 6.79 -12.57 12.05
C ARG A 139 7.76 -11.50 11.56
N GLN A 140 7.32 -10.63 10.65
CA GLN A 140 8.20 -9.66 10.01
C GLN A 140 7.43 -8.45 9.46
N ILE A 141 8.17 -7.36 9.31
CA ILE A 141 7.76 -6.24 8.47
C ILE A 141 7.93 -6.68 7.01
N GLN A 142 6.98 -6.36 6.14
CA GLN A 142 6.98 -6.75 4.73
C GLN A 142 7.25 -5.55 3.82
N SER A 143 6.59 -4.42 4.07
CA SER A 143 6.77 -3.19 3.28
C SER A 143 6.68 -1.94 4.15
N VAL A 144 7.40 -0.90 3.73
CA VAL A 144 7.57 0.37 4.47
C VAL A 144 7.43 1.53 3.51
N VAL A 145 6.73 2.59 3.92
CA VAL A 145 6.78 3.89 3.27
C VAL A 145 7.89 4.71 3.91
N ILE A 146 8.80 5.25 3.11
CA ILE A 146 9.85 6.15 3.55
C ILE A 146 9.62 7.52 2.93
N GLU A 147 9.58 8.54 3.77
CA GLU A 147 9.35 9.93 3.38
C GLU A 147 10.49 10.81 3.89
N LEU A 148 11.08 11.62 3.00
CA LEU A 148 11.96 12.71 3.42
C LEU A 148 11.10 13.89 3.87
N VAL A 149 11.10 14.14 5.19
CA VAL A 149 10.34 15.24 5.79
C VAL A 149 11.19 16.49 5.77
N GLN A 150 10.68 17.55 5.11
CA GLN A 150 11.26 18.87 5.28
C GLN A 150 11.11 19.28 6.75
N ALA A 151 12.21 19.70 7.37
CA ALA A 151 12.19 20.20 8.73
C ALA A 151 11.08 21.25 8.87
N ARG A 152 10.15 21.04 9.81
CA ARG A 152 9.21 22.10 10.20
C ARG A 152 10.05 23.24 10.77
N VAL A 153 10.23 24.29 9.98
CA VAL A 153 10.64 25.60 10.49
C VAL A 153 9.51 26.04 11.40
N ASN A 154 9.73 25.97 12.72
CA ASN A 154 8.90 26.63 13.71
C ASN A 154 9.03 28.15 13.58
#